data_AF-A0A9D5QBS7-F1
#
_entry.id   AF-A0A9D5QBS7-F1
#
_cell.length_a   1.000
_cell.length_b   1.000
_cell.length_c   1.000
_cell.angle_alpha   90.00
_cell.angle_beta   90.00
_cell.angle_gamma   90.00
#
_symmetry.space_group_name_H-M   'P 1'
#
loop_
_entity.id
_entity.type
_entity.pdbx_description
1 polymer ?
#
loop_
_entity_poly.entity_id
_entity_poly.type
_entity_poly.pdbx_seq_one_letter_code
_entity_poly.pdbx_strand_id
1 'polypeptide(L)'
;MDFKLESPNQVFSLVAYFPYVEQELKAYGFEVAIQQKALVGPKHIDRAFLKMNTRVSMLHKGVPQAVVDWIAREQLLKIKIEVDDDPPAGAKESSKERNYEYYFY
;
A
#
# COMPACT_ATOMS: atom_id res chain seq x y z
N MET A 1 4.30 -4.72 -0.31
CA MET A 1 5.34 -4.24 0.60
C MET A 1 5.14 -4.97 1.91
N ASP A 2 6.22 -5.55 2.43
CA ASP A 2 6.22 -6.37 3.64
C ASP A 2 7.15 -5.70 4.66
N PHE A 3 6.64 -5.49 5.86
CA PHE A 3 7.33 -4.85 6.98
C PHE A 3 7.26 -5.77 8.20
N LYS A 4 8.14 -5.53 9.16
CA LYS A 4 8.12 -6.19 10.47
C LYS A 4 8.45 -5.15 11.52
N LEU A 5 7.86 -5.29 12.71
CA LEU A 5 8.29 -4.48 13.85
C LEU A 5 9.71 -4.87 14.28
N GLU A 6 10.42 -3.96 14.94
CA GLU A 6 11.73 -4.27 15.52
C GLU A 6 11.62 -5.15 16.76
N SER A 7 10.49 -5.06 17.44
CA SER A 7 10.13 -5.85 18.62
C SER A 7 8.63 -6.16 18.61
N PRO A 8 8.18 -7.29 19.18
CA PRO A 8 6.76 -7.60 19.28
C PRO A 8 5.94 -6.48 19.93
N ASN A 9 4.77 -6.19 19.37
CA ASN A 9 3.84 -5.22 19.94
C ASN A 9 2.38 -5.67 19.70
N GLN A 10 1.79 -6.25 20.75
CA GLN A 10 0.43 -6.82 20.70
C GLN A 10 -0.69 -5.79 20.54
N VAL A 11 -0.41 -4.51 20.75
CA VAL A 11 -1.38 -3.41 20.55
C VAL A 11 -1.12 -2.64 19.27
N PHE A 12 -0.18 -3.12 18.43
CA PHE A 12 0.07 -2.51 17.13
C PHE A 12 -1.19 -2.57 16.26
N SER A 13 -1.43 -1.48 15.54
CA SER A 13 -2.45 -1.46 14.50
C SER A 13 -1.99 -0.57 13.35
N LEU A 14 -1.97 -1.15 12.16
CA LEU A 14 -1.67 -0.43 10.93
C LEU A 14 -2.70 0.67 10.64
N VAL A 15 -3.93 0.52 11.15
CA VAL A 15 -5.01 1.51 11.00
C VAL A 15 -4.64 2.86 11.59
N ALA A 16 -3.91 2.88 12.71
CA ALA A 16 -3.46 4.12 13.34
C ALA A 16 -2.58 4.97 12.41
N TYR A 17 -1.97 4.36 11.39
CA TYR A 17 -1.10 5.03 10.44
C TYR A 17 -1.82 5.53 9.18
N PHE A 18 -3.06 5.08 8.92
CA PHE A 18 -3.79 5.43 7.70
C PHE A 18 -3.94 6.93 7.47
N PRO A 19 -4.31 7.76 8.47
CA PRO A 19 -4.44 9.20 8.23
C PRO A 19 -3.16 9.85 7.74
N TYR A 20 -2.00 9.45 8.28
CA TYR A 20 -0.70 9.96 7.87
C TYR A 20 -0.33 9.53 6.45
N VAL A 21 -0.57 8.24 6.12
CA VAL A 21 -0.34 7.74 4.76
C VAL A 21 -1.23 8.45 3.74
N GLU A 22 -2.50 8.70 4.07
CA GLU A 22 -3.39 9.48 3.19
C GLU A 22 -2.91 10.91 3.02
N GLN A 23 -2.49 11.57 4.11
CA GLN A 23 -2.02 12.94 4.07
C GLN A 23 -0.79 13.10 3.18
N GLU A 24 0.21 12.22 3.35
CA GLU A 24 1.41 12.22 2.51
C GLU A 24 1.05 12.01 1.04
N LEU A 25 0.27 10.97 0.72
CA LEU A 25 -0.11 10.69 -0.67
C LEU A 25 -0.92 11.83 -1.30
N LYS A 26 -1.83 12.46 -0.54
CA LYS A 26 -2.55 13.66 -1.00
C LYS A 26 -1.61 14.84 -1.25
N ALA A 27 -0.60 15.06 -0.39
CA ALA A 27 0.41 16.11 -0.60
C ALA A 27 1.24 15.88 -1.88
N TYR A 28 1.44 14.62 -2.28
CA TYR A 28 2.04 14.25 -3.57
C TYR A 28 1.07 14.28 -4.77
N GLY A 29 -0.17 14.73 -4.58
CA GLY A 29 -1.18 14.85 -5.65
C GLY A 29 -1.92 13.56 -5.97
N PHE A 30 -1.91 12.57 -5.08
CA PHE A 30 -2.66 11.33 -5.27
C PHE A 30 -4.00 11.36 -4.53
N GLU A 31 -5.07 11.01 -5.25
CA GLU A 31 -6.33 10.62 -4.63
C GLU A 31 -6.24 9.14 -4.23
N VAL A 32 -6.21 8.87 -2.91
CA VAL A 32 -6.08 7.53 -2.35
C VAL A 32 -7.30 7.15 -1.51
N ALA A 33 -7.69 5.88 -1.61
CA ALA A 33 -8.61 5.22 -0.70
C ALA A 33 -7.91 4.04 -0.03
N ILE A 34 -7.95 3.98 1.30
CA ILE A 34 -7.36 2.88 2.07
C ILE A 34 -8.45 1.88 2.45
N GLN A 35 -8.19 0.60 2.19
CA GLN A 35 -9.05 -0.50 2.59
C GLN A 35 -8.28 -1.44 3.51
N GLN A 36 -8.68 -1.49 4.78
CA GLN A 36 -8.19 -2.52 5.69
C GLN A 36 -8.72 -3.89 5.23
N LYS A 37 -7.87 -4.91 5.32
CA LYS A 37 -8.33 -6.29 5.21
C LYS A 37 -7.99 -7.01 6.50
N ALA A 38 -8.98 -7.10 7.39
CA ALA A 38 -8.88 -7.95 8.57
C ALA A 38 -8.54 -9.38 8.15
N LEU A 39 -7.54 -9.98 8.79
CA LEU A 39 -7.29 -11.40 8.67
C LEU A 39 -8.25 -12.15 9.60
N VAL A 40 -8.88 -13.20 9.09
CA VAL A 40 -9.66 -14.13 9.91
C VAL A 40 -8.68 -15.19 10.43
N GLY A 41 -8.36 -15.17 11.73
CA GLY A 41 -7.54 -16.16 12.43
C GLY A 41 -6.35 -15.58 13.22
N PRO A 42 -5.64 -16.41 14.02
CA PRO A 42 -4.48 -15.99 14.81
C PRO A 42 -3.28 -15.80 13.89
N LYS A 43 -3.13 -14.60 13.33
CA LYS A 43 -1.96 -14.23 12.55
C LYS A 43 -1.48 -12.85 12.98
N HIS A 44 -0.24 -12.80 13.42
CA HIS A 44 0.55 -11.62 13.81
C HIS A 44 0.87 -10.70 12.63
N ILE A 45 -0.03 -10.58 11.65
CA ILE A 45 0.18 -9.82 10.43
C ILE A 45 -1.01 -8.87 10.24
N ASP A 46 -0.78 -7.58 10.39
CA ASP A 46 -1.75 -6.56 9.99
C ASP A 46 -1.58 -6.21 8.50
N ARG A 47 -2.68 -6.01 7.77
CA ARG A 47 -2.68 -5.84 6.32
C ARG A 47 -3.66 -4.77 5.86
N ALA A 48 -3.18 -3.93 4.94
CA ALA A 48 -3.98 -2.94 4.25
C ALA A 48 -3.75 -2.93 2.73
N PHE A 49 -4.73 -2.40 2.01
CA PHE A 49 -4.59 -2.05 0.60
C PHE A 49 -4.79 -0.57 0.40
N LEU A 50 -3.83 0.09 -0.24
CA LEU A 50 -3.97 1.43 -0.78
C LEU A 50 -4.48 1.29 -2.21
N LYS A 51 -5.52 2.04 -2.56
CA LYS A 51 -6.06 2.11 -3.93
C LYS A 51 -6.01 3.55 -4.40
N MET A 52 -5.49 3.77 -5.61
CA MET A 52 -5.40 5.09 -6.23
C MET A 52 -5.92 5.02 -7.65
N ASN A 53 -6.61 6.05 -8.13
CA ASN A 53 -7.00 6.12 -9.53
C ASN A 53 -5.75 6.43 -10.39
N THR A 54 -5.35 5.48 -11.24
CA THR A 54 -4.12 5.55 -12.03
C THR A 54 -4.18 6.72 -13.02
N ARG A 55 -5.35 6.94 -13.62
CA ARG A 55 -5.56 7.99 -14.62
C ARG A 55 -5.43 9.39 -14.01
N VAL A 56 -6.10 9.63 -12.88
CA VAL A 56 -6.01 10.89 -12.11
C VAL A 56 -4.57 11.15 -11.64
N SER A 57 -3.91 10.10 -11.16
CA SER A 57 -2.53 10.19 -10.67
C SER A 57 -1.54 10.58 -11.78
N MET A 58 -1.71 10.05 -13.00
CA MET A 58 -0.83 10.39 -14.13
C MET A 58 -1.04 11.81 -14.65
N LEU A 59 -2.30 12.28 -14.65
CA LEU A 59 -2.61 13.68 -14.99
C LEU A 59 -1.93 14.64 -14.01
N HIS A 60 -1.99 14.36 -12.71
CA HIS A 60 -1.27 15.15 -11.69
C HIS A 60 0.25 15.19 -11.89
N LYS A 61 0.82 14.17 -12.53
CA LYS A 61 2.26 14.07 -12.83
C LYS A 61 2.66 14.72 -14.16
N GLY A 62 1.72 15.39 -14.84
CA GLY A 62 1.98 16.06 -16.11
C GLY A 62 2.19 15.11 -17.29
N VAL A 63 1.70 13.87 -17.19
CA VAL A 63 1.72 12.93 -18.32
C VAL A 63 0.79 13.47 -19.41
N PRO A 64 1.23 13.53 -20.68
CA PRO A 64 0.39 14.05 -21.77
C PRO A 64 -0.96 13.34 -21.87
N GLN A 65 -2.02 14.10 -22.11
CA GLN A 65 -3.40 13.57 -22.21
C GLN A 65 -3.51 12.41 -23.21
N ALA A 66 -2.78 12.51 -24.33
CA ALA A 66 -2.74 11.46 -25.35
C ALA A 66 -2.24 10.10 -24.83
N VAL A 67 -1.39 10.08 -23.79
CA VAL A 67 -0.92 8.85 -23.13
C VAL A 67 -1.92 8.40 -22.06
N VAL A 68 -2.50 9.35 -21.32
CA VAL A 68 -3.52 9.08 -20.29
C VAL A 68 -4.81 8.49 -20.89
N ASP A 69 -5.14 8.82 -22.13
CA ASP A 69 -6.34 8.31 -22.83
C ASP A 69 -6.25 6.83 -23.20
N TRP A 70 -5.06 6.24 -23.16
CA TRP A 70 -4.85 4.82 -23.40
C TRP A 70 -5.10 3.98 -22.13
N ILE A 71 -5.31 4.63 -21.00
CA ILE A 71 -5.56 4.00 -19.70
C ILE A 71 -7.07 3.94 -19.44
N ALA A 72 -7.56 2.76 -19.04
CA ALA A 72 -8.95 2.58 -18.66
C ALA A 72 -9.33 3.56 -17.53
N ARG A 73 -10.51 4.19 -17.63
CA ARG A 73 -10.93 5.24 -16.68
C ARG A 73 -10.97 4.78 -15.22
N GLU A 74 -11.30 3.50 -15.03
CA GLU A 74 -11.43 2.85 -13.73
C GLU A 74 -10.16 2.09 -13.31
N GLN A 75 -9.03 2.28 -14.01
CA GLN A 75 -7.82 1.55 -13.67
C GLN A 75 -7.29 2.01 -12.31
N LEU A 76 -7.35 1.11 -11.33
CA LEU A 76 -6.87 1.34 -9.97
C LEU A 76 -5.45 0.78 -9.78
N LEU A 77 -4.53 1.64 -9.35
CA LEU A 77 -3.26 1.20 -8.79
C LEU A 77 -3.53 0.72 -7.36
N LYS A 78 -3.13 -0.52 -7.07
CA LYS A 78 -3.37 -1.17 -5.78
C LYS A 78 -2.05 -1.58 -5.14
N ILE A 79 -1.74 -1.02 -3.97
CA ILE A 79 -0.54 -1.36 -3.19
C ILE A 79 -0.97 -2.14 -1.95
N LYS A 80 -0.36 -3.30 -1.73
CA LYS A 80 -0.56 -4.12 -0.53
C LYS A 80 0.53 -3.80 0.50
N ILE A 81 0.12 -3.53 1.73
CA ILE A 81 1.01 -3.35 2.88
C ILE A 81 0.71 -4.46 3.88
N GLU A 82 1.76 -5.11 4.38
CA GLU A 82 1.70 -6.13 5.43
C GLU A 82 2.74 -5.79 6.51
N VAL A 83 2.36 -5.87 7.78
CA VAL A 83 3.27 -5.67 8.92
C VAL A 83 3.18 -6.86 9.86
N ASP A 84 4.31 -7.49 10.15
CA ASP A 84 4.48 -8.54 11.16
C ASP A 84 4.63 -7.90 12.56
N ASP A 85 3.68 -8.13 13.47
CA ASP A 85 3.61 -7.53 14.82
C ASP A 85 4.18 -8.40 15.95
N ASP A 86 4.55 -9.64 15.66
CA ASP A 86 5.26 -10.57 16.55
C ASP A 86 6.41 -11.28 15.83
N PRO A 87 7.41 -10.52 15.35
CA PRO A 87 8.53 -11.10 14.64
C PRO A 87 9.40 -11.94 15.59
N PRO A 88 9.90 -13.12 15.15
CA PRO A 88 10.74 -13.96 15.98
C PRO A 88 12.05 -13.25 16.36
N ALA A 89 12.51 -13.47 17.60
CA ALA A 89 13.74 -12.87 18.12
C ALA A 89 14.94 -13.18 17.20
N GLY A 90 15.65 -12.14 16.77
CA GLY A 90 16.81 -12.26 15.86
C GLY A 90 16.47 -12.35 14.37
N ALA A 91 15.22 -12.11 13.97
CA ALA A 91 14.86 -11.94 12.57
C ALA A 91 15.63 -10.76 11.96
N LYS A 92 16.58 -11.04 11.07
CA LYS A 92 17.23 -10.03 10.23
C LYS A 92 16.28 -9.62 9.11
N GLU A 93 16.35 -8.35 8.68
CA GLU A 93 15.67 -7.87 7.47
C GLU A 93 15.96 -8.83 6.30
N SER A 94 14.92 -9.46 5.78
CA SER A 94 14.98 -10.11 4.48
C SER A 94 14.34 -9.15 3.48
N SER A 95 15.14 -8.34 2.81
CA SER A 95 14.69 -7.56 1.66
C SER A 95 14.36 -8.53 0.52
N LYS A 96 13.09 -8.96 0.47
CA LYS A 96 12.60 -9.76 -0.66
C LYS A 96 12.11 -8.78 -1.72
N GLU A 97 12.94 -8.53 -2.71
CA GLU A 97 12.61 -7.74 -3.89
C GLU A 97 11.48 -8.47 -4.63
N ARG A 98 10.24 -7.97 -4.50
CA ARG A 98 9.10 -8.50 -5.24
C ARG A 98 9.04 -7.78 -6.58
N ASN A 99 9.32 -8.50 -7.67
CA ASN A 99 9.02 -8.03 -9.03
C ASN A 99 7.54 -7.65 -9.11
N TYR A 100 7.25 -6.36 -9.31
CA TYR A 100 5.88 -5.90 -9.58
C TYR A 100 5.60 -6.13 -11.07
N GLU A 101 4.98 -7.26 -11.40
CA GLU A 101 4.28 -7.40 -12.68
C GLU A 101 3.00 -6.56 -12.62
N TYR A 102 2.98 -5.45 -13.34
CA TYR A 102 1.78 -4.63 -13.50
C TYR A 102 0.81 -5.34 -14.44
N TYR A 103 -0.20 -5.99 -13.90
CA TYR A 103 -1.35 -6.45 -14.67
C TYR A 103 -2.30 -5.27 -14.89
N PHE A 104 -2.28 -4.72 -16.11
CA PHE A 104 -3.35 -3.85 -16.60
C PHE A 104 -4.53 -4.77 -16.93
N TYR A 105 -5.64 -4.63 -16.19
CA TYR A 105 -6.93 -5.22 -16.57
C TYR A 105 -7.69 -4.25 -17.47
#